data_AF-A0A1G1YPB7-F1
#
_entry.id   AF-A0A1G1YPB7-F1
#
_cell.length_a   1.000
_cell.length_b   1.000
_cell.length_c   1.000
_cell.angle_alpha   90.00
_cell.angle_beta   90.00
_cell.angle_gamma   90.00
#
_symmetry.space_group_name_H-M   'P 1'
#
loop_
_entity.id
_entity.type
_entity.pdbx_description
1 polymer ?
#
loop_
_entity_poly.entity_id
_entity_poly.type
_entity_poly.pdbx_seq_one_letter_code
_entity_poly.pdbx_strand_id
1 'polypeptide(L)'
;MKNYYFLLILILVILSLALIGYLSITSNKNKATSQNNSNSIFTAEKFCIAKGENNISSAEAYELALKSDCAQAGIVKEDCDCDSKSFICSFTVKAEKSGCNPICLVDLKTQKAQMDWRCVN
;
A
#
# COMPACT_ATOMS: atom_id res chain seq x y z
N MET A 1 28.83 24.23 44.48
CA MET A 1 29.35 23.52 43.30
C MET A 1 28.47 22.36 42.82
N LYS A 2 27.77 21.61 43.70
CA LYS A 2 26.88 20.48 43.28
C LYS A 2 25.61 20.90 42.50
N ASN A 3 25.06 22.08 42.75
CA ASN A 3 23.83 22.53 42.08
C ASN A 3 24.02 22.93 40.60
N TYR A 4 25.24 23.32 40.22
CA TYR A 4 25.54 23.67 38.83
C TYR A 4 25.58 22.43 37.93
N TYR A 5 26.06 21.30 38.45
CA TYR A 5 26.12 20.04 37.71
C TYR A 5 24.73 19.48 37.43
N PHE A 6 23.79 19.63 38.39
CA PHE A 6 22.40 19.22 38.23
C PHE A 6 21.70 20.06 37.14
N LEU A 7 21.90 21.37 37.13
CA LEU A 7 21.37 22.26 36.07
C LEU A 7 21.95 21.93 34.69
N LEU A 8 23.24 21.60 34.62
CA LEU A 8 23.93 21.29 33.36
C LEU A 8 23.42 19.96 32.76
N ILE A 9 23.18 18.94 33.59
CA ILE A 9 22.57 17.67 33.16
C ILE A 9 21.13 17.90 32.65
N LEU A 10 20.35 18.73 33.35
CA LEU A 10 18.97 19.02 32.98
C LEU A 10 18.87 19.73 31.62
N ILE A 11 19.79 20.64 31.32
CA ILE A 11 19.90 21.32 30.01
C ILE A 11 20.27 20.33 28.89
N LEU A 12 21.20 19.41 29.14
CA LEU A 12 21.60 18.39 28.15
C LEU A 12 20.47 17.43 27.78
N VAL A 13 19.63 17.06 28.75
CA VAL A 13 18.44 16.20 28.52
C VAL A 13 17.36 16.92 27.71
N ILE A 14 17.16 18.22 27.93
CA ILE A 14 16.19 19.01 27.16
C ILE A 14 16.66 19.19 25.71
N LEU A 15 17.96 19.41 25.49
CA LEU A 15 18.54 19.55 24.15
C LEU A 15 18.44 18.27 23.32
N SER A 16 18.63 17.09 23.93
CA SER A 16 18.51 15.82 23.21
C SER A 16 17.07 15.51 22.81
N LEU A 17 16.08 15.82 23.67
CA LEU A 17 14.66 15.67 23.35
C LEU A 17 14.20 16.62 22.23
N ALA A 18 14.74 17.85 22.19
CA ALA A 18 14.43 18.81 21.13
C ALA A 18 14.93 18.32 19.75
N LEU A 19 16.11 17.70 19.67
CA LEU A 19 16.66 17.20 18.39
C LEU A 19 15.80 16.10 17.75
N ILE A 20 15.15 15.25 18.56
CA ILE A 20 14.33 14.15 18.04
C ILE A 20 13.04 14.67 17.38
N GLY A 21 12.49 15.80 17.85
CA GLY A 21 11.29 16.41 17.28
C GLY A 21 11.50 17.09 15.92
N TYR A 22 12.72 17.58 15.63
CA TYR A 22 13.00 18.27 14.36
C TYR A 22 13.15 17.32 13.16
N LEU A 23 13.41 16.03 13.37
CA LEU A 23 13.55 15.06 12.27
C LEU A 23 12.22 14.53 11.70
N SER A 24 11.07 14.93 12.26
CA SER A 24 9.76 14.43 11.82
C SER A 24 8.95 15.38 10.92
N ILE A 25 9.53 16.48 10.42
CA ILE A 25 8.80 17.47 9.59
C ILE A 25 9.52 17.77 8.28
N THR A 26 9.59 16.79 7.38
CA THR A 26 9.68 17.02 5.92
C THR A 26 9.14 15.81 5.14
N SER A 27 7.85 15.47 5.31
CA SER A 27 7.15 14.69 4.27
C SER A 27 6.44 15.64 3.32
N ASN A 28 6.95 15.61 2.11
CA ASN A 28 6.79 16.52 0.99
C ASN A 28 5.33 16.63 0.51
N LYS A 29 4.65 17.74 0.84
CA LYS A 29 3.53 18.22 0.02
C LYS A 29 4.10 19.16 -1.03
N ASN A 30 4.29 18.67 -2.26
CA ASN A 30 4.26 19.44 -3.50
C ASN A 30 4.28 18.52 -4.73
N LYS A 31 3.14 18.40 -5.42
CA LYS A 31 2.98 19.05 -6.75
C LYS A 31 1.53 18.98 -7.24
N ALA A 32 0.87 20.13 -7.23
CA ALA A 32 -0.23 20.38 -8.16
C ALA A 32 0.36 20.93 -9.48
N THR A 33 -0.01 20.25 -10.56
CA THR A 33 -0.20 20.72 -11.96
C THR A 33 0.98 21.31 -12.74
N SER A 34 1.34 20.65 -13.84
CA SER A 34 1.79 21.32 -15.07
C SER A 34 1.44 20.49 -16.30
N GLN A 35 0.66 21.07 -17.20
CA GLN A 35 0.45 20.58 -18.57
C GLN A 35 1.80 20.52 -19.29
N ASN A 36 2.11 19.42 -19.98
CA ASN A 36 2.51 19.49 -21.38
C ASN A 36 2.68 18.11 -22.02
N ASN A 37 2.09 18.03 -23.21
CA ASN A 37 2.20 17.02 -24.24
C ASN A 37 3.49 16.20 -24.18
N SER A 38 3.37 14.92 -23.88
CA SER A 38 4.35 13.92 -24.25
C SER A 38 3.57 12.66 -24.53
N ASN A 39 3.77 12.12 -25.73
CA ASN A 39 3.54 10.71 -26.02
C ASN A 39 4.05 9.91 -24.83
N SER A 40 3.14 9.59 -23.91
CA SER A 40 3.34 8.50 -22.99
C SER A 40 3.32 7.30 -23.91
N ILE A 41 4.52 6.90 -24.31
CA ILE A 41 4.84 5.50 -24.49
C ILE A 41 4.57 4.91 -23.11
N PHE A 42 3.29 4.68 -22.86
CA PHE A 42 2.77 3.73 -21.92
C PHE A 42 3.42 2.46 -22.41
N THR A 43 4.59 2.13 -21.86
CA THR A 43 4.99 0.74 -21.80
C THR A 43 3.73 0.05 -21.32
N ALA A 44 3.16 -0.78 -22.19
CA ALA A 44 1.99 -1.59 -21.92
C ALA A 44 2.39 -2.66 -20.90
N GLU A 45 2.88 -2.19 -19.77
CA GLU A 45 2.74 -2.80 -18.49
C GLU A 45 1.28 -3.25 -18.45
N LYS A 46 1.10 -4.56 -18.34
CA LYS A 46 -0.16 -5.32 -18.25
C LYS A 46 -0.91 -4.96 -16.97
N PHE A 47 -1.07 -3.67 -16.71
CA PHE A 47 -1.57 -3.12 -15.48
C PHE A 47 -2.98 -2.64 -15.76
N CYS A 48 -3.86 -3.06 -14.88
CA CYS A 48 -5.29 -2.90 -15.08
C CYS A 48 -5.63 -1.48 -14.67
N ILE A 49 -5.86 -0.64 -15.67
CA ILE A 49 -6.32 0.72 -15.43
C ILE A 49 -7.83 0.69 -15.56
N ALA A 50 -8.50 0.68 -14.42
CA ALA A 50 -9.92 0.98 -14.40
C ALA A 50 -10.12 2.42 -14.92
N LYS A 51 -10.98 2.66 -15.92
CA LYS A 51 -11.24 4.00 -16.47
C LYS A 51 -12.16 4.81 -15.53
N GLY A 52 -11.64 5.82 -14.84
CA GLY A 52 -12.39 6.66 -13.88
C GLY A 52 -11.49 7.40 -12.88
N GLU A 53 -12.01 8.46 -12.25
CA GLU A 53 -11.22 9.38 -11.39
C GLU A 53 -10.70 8.76 -10.08
N ASN A 54 -11.30 7.67 -9.59
CA ASN A 54 -10.99 7.06 -8.29
C ASN A 54 -10.38 5.65 -8.39
N ASN A 55 -9.94 5.29 -9.59
CA ASN A 55 -9.48 3.96 -9.90
C ASN A 55 -8.00 3.79 -9.62
N ILE A 56 -7.63 2.61 -9.12
CA ILE A 56 -6.24 2.28 -8.80
C ILE A 56 -5.62 1.35 -9.86
N SER A 57 -4.30 1.38 -9.95
CA SER A 57 -3.47 0.47 -10.74
C SER A 57 -3.40 -0.92 -10.10
N SER A 58 -2.92 -1.92 -10.85
CA SER A 58 -2.70 -3.26 -10.28
C SER A 58 -1.60 -3.30 -9.22
N ALA A 59 -0.61 -2.39 -9.26
CA ALA A 59 0.39 -2.25 -8.20
C ALA A 59 -0.25 -1.77 -6.90
N GLU A 60 -1.10 -0.74 -6.98
CA GLU A 60 -1.86 -0.25 -5.83
C GLU A 60 -2.87 -1.30 -5.33
N ALA A 61 -3.48 -2.08 -6.23
CA ALA A 61 -4.34 -3.20 -5.86
C ALA A 61 -3.56 -4.29 -5.11
N TYR A 62 -2.32 -4.56 -5.51
CA TYR A 62 -1.45 -5.51 -4.81
C TYR A 62 -1.12 -5.01 -3.40
N GLU A 63 -0.80 -3.73 -3.26
CA GLU A 63 -0.62 -3.10 -1.95
C GLU A 63 -1.84 -3.19 -1.04
N LEU A 64 -3.06 -3.10 -1.60
CA LEU A 64 -4.29 -3.33 -0.84
C LEU A 64 -4.45 -4.79 -0.43
N ALA A 65 -4.14 -5.74 -1.33
CA ALA A 65 -4.16 -7.16 -1.01
C ALA A 65 -3.20 -7.48 0.15
N LEU A 66 -1.99 -6.92 0.13
CA LEU A 66 -0.98 -7.08 1.18
C LEU A 66 -1.41 -6.52 2.55
N LYS A 67 -2.31 -5.53 2.58
CA LYS A 67 -2.82 -4.90 3.81
C LYS A 67 -4.14 -5.49 4.31
N SER A 68 -4.64 -6.51 3.64
CA SER A 68 -5.96 -7.10 3.90
C SER A 68 -5.88 -8.50 4.53
N ASP A 69 -7.04 -9.12 4.73
CA ASP A 69 -7.15 -10.51 5.18
C ASP A 69 -6.49 -11.50 4.20
N CYS A 70 -6.28 -11.12 2.94
CA CYS A 70 -5.59 -11.94 1.96
C CYS A 70 -4.15 -12.28 2.37
N ALA A 71 -3.41 -11.32 2.92
CA ALA A 71 -2.05 -11.53 3.40
C ALA A 71 -1.99 -12.26 4.75
N GLN A 72 -3.07 -12.17 5.53
CA GLN A 72 -3.22 -12.96 6.75
C GLN A 72 -3.50 -14.43 6.42
N ALA A 73 -4.23 -14.70 5.33
CA ALA A 73 -4.55 -16.05 4.90
C ALA A 73 -3.34 -16.79 4.29
N GLY A 74 -2.42 -16.08 3.63
CA GLY A 74 -1.23 -16.69 3.04
C GLY A 74 -0.40 -15.74 2.18
N ILE A 75 0.45 -16.30 1.33
CA ILE A 75 1.33 -15.50 0.45
C ILE A 75 0.54 -15.06 -0.77
N VAL A 76 0.22 -13.76 -0.85
CA VAL A 76 -0.34 -13.12 -2.04
C VAL A 76 0.75 -13.05 -3.11
N LYS A 77 0.48 -13.56 -4.31
CA LYS A 77 1.38 -13.39 -5.46
C LYS A 77 1.08 -12.08 -6.17
N GLU A 78 2.11 -11.47 -6.75
CA GLU A 78 1.96 -10.31 -7.63
C GLU A 78 1.56 -10.77 -9.05
N ASP A 79 0.39 -11.40 -9.16
CA ASP A 79 -0.13 -12.01 -10.39
C ASP A 79 -1.56 -11.58 -10.71
N CYS A 80 -1.81 -10.27 -10.59
CA CYS A 80 -3.10 -9.63 -10.85
C CYS A 80 -3.74 -10.11 -12.17
N ASP A 81 -4.84 -10.84 -12.08
CA ASP A 81 -5.72 -11.18 -13.20
C ASP A 81 -6.96 -10.29 -13.19
N CYS A 82 -7.14 -9.52 -14.26
CA CYS A 82 -8.10 -8.43 -14.26
C CYS A 82 -9.31 -8.67 -15.11
N ASP A 83 -10.46 -8.55 -14.45
CA ASP A 83 -11.73 -8.38 -15.11
C ASP A 83 -12.04 -6.89 -15.27
N SER A 84 -11.82 -6.37 -16.49
CA SER A 84 -12.12 -4.97 -16.83
C SER A 84 -13.62 -4.63 -16.83
N LYS A 85 -14.51 -5.62 -16.89
CA LYS A 85 -15.97 -5.38 -16.82
C LYS A 85 -16.41 -5.15 -15.38
N SER A 86 -15.89 -5.98 -14.48
CA SER A 86 -16.22 -5.94 -13.05
C SER A 86 -15.29 -5.02 -12.25
N PHE A 87 -14.20 -4.55 -12.86
CA PHE A 87 -13.15 -3.75 -12.20
C PHE A 87 -12.55 -4.47 -10.99
N ILE A 88 -12.37 -5.79 -11.12
CA ILE A 88 -11.76 -6.64 -10.09
C ILE A 88 -10.39 -7.09 -10.58
N CYS A 89 -9.39 -6.95 -9.72
CA CYS A 89 -8.10 -7.62 -9.85
C CYS A 89 -8.07 -8.81 -8.90
N SER A 90 -7.83 -10.00 -9.43
CA SER A 90 -7.72 -11.25 -8.65
C SER A 90 -6.25 -11.62 -8.49
N PHE A 91 -5.80 -11.85 -7.26
CA PHE A 91 -4.47 -12.35 -6.97
C PHE A 91 -4.54 -13.79 -6.46
N THR A 92 -3.59 -14.61 -6.87
CA THR A 92 -3.43 -15.95 -6.29
C THR A 92 -2.93 -15.81 -4.85
N VAL A 93 -3.54 -16.55 -3.92
CA VAL A 93 -3.03 -16.66 -2.55
C VAL A 93 -2.54 -18.09 -2.34
N LYS A 94 -1.27 -18.24 -1.94
CA LYS A 94 -0.74 -19.52 -1.47
C LYS A 94 -1.08 -19.66 0.01
N ALA A 95 -2.16 -20.37 0.29
CA ALA A 95 -2.59 -20.73 1.64
C ALA A 95 -2.95 -22.21 1.70
N GLU A 96 -2.65 -22.88 2.81
CA GLU A 96 -2.97 -24.28 2.99
C GLU A 96 -4.38 -24.43 3.58
N LYS A 97 -5.32 -24.91 2.75
CA LYS A 97 -6.65 -25.33 3.18
C LYS A 97 -7.13 -26.45 2.28
N SER A 98 -7.28 -27.65 2.85
CA SER A 98 -7.68 -28.83 2.08
C SER A 98 -8.97 -28.59 1.31
N GLY A 99 -8.98 -28.98 0.03
CA GLY A 99 -10.13 -28.84 -0.86
C GLY A 99 -10.45 -27.40 -1.28
N CYS A 100 -9.61 -26.41 -0.97
CA CYS A 100 -9.87 -25.01 -1.33
C CYS A 100 -8.77 -24.41 -2.20
N ASN A 101 -9.17 -23.55 -3.13
CA ASN A 101 -8.29 -22.71 -3.93
C ASN A 101 -8.51 -21.23 -3.58
N PRO A 102 -7.68 -20.65 -2.70
CA PRO A 102 -7.85 -19.28 -2.23
C PRO A 102 -7.39 -18.24 -3.25
N ILE A 103 -8.20 -17.19 -3.41
CA ILE A 103 -7.85 -16.00 -4.20
C ILE A 103 -8.16 -14.72 -3.41
N CYS A 104 -7.42 -13.66 -3.70
CA CYS A 104 -7.71 -12.33 -3.20
C CYS A 104 -8.39 -11.52 -4.30
N LEU A 105 -9.60 -11.04 -4.03
CA LEU A 105 -10.32 -10.17 -4.95
C LEU A 105 -10.15 -8.74 -4.48
N VAL A 106 -9.62 -7.88 -5.35
CA VAL A 106 -9.47 -6.44 -5.09
C VAL A 106 -10.34 -5.67 -6.05
N ASP A 107 -11.30 -4.94 -5.50
CA ASP A 107 -12.13 -4.02 -6.25
C ASP A 107 -11.36 -2.72 -6.51
N LEU A 108 -11.07 -2.45 -7.78
CA LEU A 108 -10.28 -1.31 -8.23
C LEU A 108 -11.03 0.02 -8.07
N LYS A 109 -12.36 0.00 -7.92
CA LYS A 109 -13.20 1.18 -7.70
C LYS A 109 -13.38 1.48 -6.22
N THR A 110 -13.72 0.46 -5.43
CA THR A 110 -13.99 0.65 -4.00
C THR A 110 -12.75 0.54 -3.13
N GLN A 111 -11.63 0.11 -3.70
CA GLN A 111 -10.34 -0.06 -3.02
C GLN A 111 -10.46 -1.03 -1.83
N LYS A 112 -11.28 -2.07 -2.00
CA LYS A 112 -11.49 -3.12 -1.00
C LYS A 112 -10.90 -4.42 -1.50
N ALA A 113 -10.16 -5.09 -0.63
CA ALA A 113 -9.64 -6.42 -0.85
C ALA A 113 -10.41 -7.42 0.03
N GLN A 114 -10.79 -8.55 -0.55
CA GLN A 114 -11.53 -9.60 0.14
C GLN A 114 -10.99 -10.98 -0.25
N MET A 115 -11.01 -11.88 0.71
CA MET A 115 -10.62 -13.27 0.51
C MET A 115 -11.78 -14.07 -0.08
N ASP A 116 -11.55 -14.79 -1.17
CA ASP A 116 -12.52 -15.73 -1.78
C ASP A 116 -11.94 -17.15 -1.73
N TRP A 117 -12.59 -18.03 -0.95
CA TRP A 117 -12.20 -19.43 -0.80
C TRP A 117 -13.06 -20.30 -1.70
N ARG A 118 -12.53 -20.66 -2.88
CA ARG A 118 -13.22 -21.54 -3.81
C ARG A 118 -12.96 -23.00 -3.44
N CYS A 119 -13.86 -23.57 -2.64
CA CYS A 119 -13.72 -24.94 -2.16
C CYS A 119 -14.54 -25.93 -2.99
N VAL A 120 -13.98 -27.11 -3.24
CA VAL A 120 -14.69 -28.27 -3.78
C VAL A 120 -15.19 -29.10 -2.59
N ASN A 121 -16.51 -29.25 -2.48
CA ASN A 121 -17.15 -30.12 -1.49
C ASN A 121 -17.02 -31.59 -1.86
#